data_AF-A0A3M1RT06-F1
#
_entry.id   AF-A0A3M1RT06-F1
#
_cell.length_a   1.000
_cell.length_b   1.000
_cell.length_c   1.000
_cell.angle_alpha   90.00
_cell.angle_beta   90.00
_cell.angle_gamma   90.00
#
_symmetry.space_group_name_H-M   'P 1'
#
loop_
_entity.id
_entity.type
_entity.pdbx_description
1 polymer ?
#
loop_
_entity_poly.entity_id
_entity_poly.type
_entity_poly.pdbx_seq_one_letter_code
_entity_poly.pdbx_strand_id
1 'polypeptide(L)' 'MKNKETKLTYKTYSSNVLREWRRLNKDPFHRLEFNTTMKFLKKHLPKKGVILDAGVGPEDILLN' A
#
# COMPACT_ATOMS: atom_id res chain seq x y z
N MET A 1 -3.56 -19.88 10.43
CA MET A 1 -2.81 -19.94 11.71
C MET A 1 -1.63 -18.98 11.65
N LYS A 2 -1.39 -18.17 12.69
CA LYS A 2 -0.24 -17.24 12.75
C LYS A 2 1.05 -18.04 12.96
N ASN A 3 1.89 -18.17 11.94
CA ASN A 3 3.21 -18.81 12.06
C ASN A 3 4.30 -17.76 12.39
N LYS A 4 5.55 -18.19 12.52
CA LYS A 4 6.69 -17.32 12.81
C LYS A 4 6.89 -16.25 11.72
N GLU A 5 6.66 -16.62 10.46
CA GLU A 5 6.80 -15.73 9.29
C GLU A 5 5.73 -14.65 9.30
N THR A 6 4.46 -15.00 9.53
CA THR A 6 3.36 -14.03 9.63
C THR A 6 3.63 -13.00 10.74
N LYS A 7 4.18 -13.44 11.89
CA LYS A 7 4.54 -12.55 12.99
C LYS A 7 5.70 -11.62 12.62
N LEU A 8 6.72 -12.14 11.94
CA LEU A 8 7.86 -11.35 11.47
C LEU A 8 7.42 -10.32 10.43
N THR A 9 6.68 -10.75 9.41
CA THR A 9 6.12 -9.88 8.37
C THR A 9 5.27 -8.77 8.99
N TYR A 10 4.34 -9.12 9.88
CA TYR A 10 3.52 -8.13 10.57
C TYR A 10 4.36 -7.10 11.32
N LYS A 11 5.37 -7.53 12.09
CA LYS A 11 6.25 -6.63 12.84
C LYS A 11 7.05 -5.70 11.92
N THR A 12 7.62 -6.24 10.85
CA THR A 12 8.43 -5.49 9.90
C THR A 12 7.61 -4.44 9.15
N TYR A 13 6.42 -4.80 8.67
CA TYR A 13 5.55 -3.87 7.97
C TYR A 13 4.96 -2.83 8.95
N SER A 14 4.55 -3.24 10.16
CA SER A 14 3.91 -2.35 11.15
C SER A 14 4.84 -1.30 11.75
N SER A 15 6.15 -1.55 11.84
CA SER A 15 7.07 -0.65 12.54
C SER A 15 7.37 0.66 11.81
N ASN A 16 7.18 0.72 10.49
CA ASN A 16 7.60 1.86 9.65
C ASN A 16 6.46 2.45 8.82
N VAL A 17 5.23 2.04 9.10
CA VAL A 17 4.08 2.29 8.26
C VAL A 17 3.90 3.75 7.87
N LEU A 18 3.86 4.65 8.86
CA LEU A 18 3.68 6.08 8.62
C LEU A 18 4.84 6.69 7.82
N ARG A 19 6.06 6.16 8.01
CA ARG A 19 7.25 6.61 7.28
C ARG A 19 7.18 6.22 5.81
N GLU A 20 6.77 4.99 5.51
CA GLU A 20 6.64 4.49 4.14
C GLU A 20 5.52 5.21 3.37
N TRP A 21 4.39 5.50 4.02
CA TRP A 21 3.34 6.31 3.42
C TRP A 21 3.79 7.73 3.11
N ARG A 22 4.45 8.40 4.07
CA ARG A 22 5.01 9.73 3.85
C ARG A 22 6.08 9.71 2.76
N ARG A 23 6.86 8.63 2.64
CA ARG A 23 7.88 8.46 1.59
C ARG A 23 7.24 8.54 0.20
N LEU A 24 6.13 7.84 -0.04
CA LEU A 24 5.46 7.84 -1.34
C LEU A 24 4.95 9.20 -1.80
N ASN A 25 4.68 10.12 -0.85
CA ASN A 25 4.25 11.49 -1.14
C ASN A 25 5.31 12.55 -0.82
N LYS A 26 6.56 12.15 -0.55
CA LYS A 26 7.59 13.07 -0.05
C LYS A 26 8.03 14.08 -1.10
N ASP A 27 8.27 13.62 -2.32
CA ASP A 27 8.72 14.44 -3.45
C ASP A 27 8.38 13.76 -4.79
N PRO A 28 8.51 14.46 -5.93
CA PRO A 28 8.13 13.92 -7.25
C PRO A 28 8.85 12.63 -7.63
N PHE A 29 10.07 12.41 -7.15
CA PHE A 29 10.84 11.20 -7.45
C PHE A 29 10.24 9.98 -6.75
N HIS A 30 9.88 10.10 -5.48
CA HIS A 30 9.26 9.00 -4.73
C HIS A 30 7.81 8.74 -5.18
N ARG A 31 7.11 9.78 -5.63
CA ARG A 31 5.74 9.64 -6.17
C ARG A 31 5.72 8.94 -7.53
N LEU A 32 6.85 8.93 -8.24
CA LEU A 32 6.96 8.25 -9.54
C LEU A 32 6.66 6.75 -9.44
N GLU A 33 7.07 6.10 -8.34
CA GLU A 33 6.81 4.69 -8.07
C GLU A 33 5.29 4.41 -8.06
N PHE A 34 4.55 5.16 -7.24
CA PHE A 34 3.10 5.05 -7.14
C PHE A 34 2.40 5.36 -8.47
N ASN A 35 2.76 6.47 -9.11
CA ASN A 35 2.16 6.91 -10.37
C ASN A 35 2.40 5.90 -11.51
N THR A 36 3.60 5.34 -11.59
CA THR A 36 3.96 4.36 -12.62
C THR A 36 3.22 3.05 -12.40
N THR A 37 3.18 2.55 -11.17
CA THR A 37 2.36 1.37 -10.80
C THR A 37 0.91 1.59 -11.19
N MET A 38 0.32 2.72 -10.82
CA MET A 38 -1.08 3.00 -11.15
C MET A 38 -1.34 3.16 -12.64
N LYS A 39 -0.40 3.72 -13.41
CA LYS A 39 -0.50 3.83 -14.87
C LYS A 39 -0.68 2.46 -15.52
N PHE A 40 0.11 1.47 -15.10
CA PHE A 40 0.04 0.12 -15.67
C PHE A 40 -1.11 -0.69 -15.07
N LEU A 41 -1.34 -0.61 -13.76
CA LEU A 41 -2.39 -1.35 -13.07
C LEU A 41 -3.78 -1.02 -13.62
N LYS A 42 -4.06 0.26 -13.94
CA LYS A 42 -5.33 0.71 -14.53
C LYS A 42 -5.73 -0.02 -15.81
N LYS A 43 -4.78 -0.54 -16.58
CA LYS A 43 -5.08 -1.33 -17.79
C LYS A 43 -5.72 -2.69 -17.46
N HIS A 44 -5.42 -3.22 -16.27
CA HIS A 44 -5.86 -4.53 -15.81
C HIS A 44 -7.03 -4.47 -14.83
N LEU A 45 -7.27 -3.31 -14.22
CA LEU A 45 -8.42 -3.12 -13.34
C LEU A 45 -9.74 -3.16 -14.12
N PRO A 46 -10.79 -3.75 -13.54
CA PRO A 46 -12.10 -3.76 -14.16
C PRO A 46 -12.65 -2.33 -14.28
N LYS A 47 -13.34 -2.02 -15.38
CA LYS A 47 -13.96 -0.70 -15.60
C LYS A 47 -15.11 -0.41 -14.61
N LYS A 48 -15.73 -1.46 -14.07
CA LYS A 48 -16.85 -1.43 -13.10
C LYS A 48 -16.78 -2.66 -12.22
N GLY A 49 -17.26 -2.57 -10.99
CA GLY A 49 -17.28 -3.67 -10.01
C GLY A 49 -16.53 -3.31 -8.73
N VAL A 50 -16.29 -4.32 -7.89
CA VAL A 50 -15.60 -4.17 -6.61
C VAL A 50 -14.17 -4.70 -6.74
N ILE A 51 -13.21 -3.98 -6.18
CA ILE A 51 -11.81 -4.41 -6.08
C ILE A 51 -11.55 -4.75 -4.62
N LEU A 52 -11.05 -5.96 -4.36
CA LEU A 52 -10.53 -6.33 -3.04
C LEU A 52 -9.07 -5.90 -2.98
N ASP A 53 -8.77 -4.93 -2.12
CA ASP A 53 -7.39 -4.64 -1.74
C ASP A 53 -7.02 -5.50 -0.51
N ALA A 54 -6.24 -6.56 -0.74
CA ALA A 54 -5.79 -7.49 0.29
C ALA A 54 -4.37 -7.19 0.81
N GLY A 55 -3.81 -6.02 0.45
CA GLY A 55 -2.45 -5.62 0.80
C GLY A 55 -2.30 -4.15 1.11
N VAL A 56 -3.41 -3.43 1.31
CA VAL A 56 -3.37 -2.01 1.64
C VAL A 56 -2.55 -1.81 2.91
N GLY A 57 -1.64 -0.83 2.89
CA GLY A 57 -1.10 -0.26 4.14
C GLY A 57 -2.27 0.31 4.98
N PRO A 58 -2.08 0.99 6.12
CA PRO A 58 -3.21 1.58 6.85
C PRO A 58 -3.82 2.77 6.10
N GLU A 59 -4.54 2.52 5.02
CA GLU A 59 -5.67 3.36 4.66
C GLU A 59 -6.86 2.89 5.51
N ASP A 60 -6.81 3.22 6.82
CA ASP A 60 -8.00 3.22 7.70
C ASP A 60 -7.83 4.02 9.01
N ILE A 61 -6.85 4.95 9.10
CA ILE A 61 -6.62 5.73 10.33
C ILE A 61 -6.90 7.24 10.19
N LEU A 62 -7.20 7.77 8.99
CA LEU A 62 -7.44 9.22 8.82
C LEU A 62 -8.64 9.56 7.92
N LEU A 63 -9.76 8.87 8.13
CA LEU A 63 -11.08 9.42 7.83
C LEU A 63 -11.82 9.66 9.15
N ASN A 64 -11.41 10.74 9.84
CA ASN A 64 -12.21 11.53 10.78
C ASN A 64 -11.66 12.96 10.75
#